data_AF-A0A1B6VYK2-F1
#
_entry.id   AF-A0A1B6VYK2-F1
#
_cell.length_a   1.000
_cell.length_b   1.000
_cell.length_c   1.000
_cell.angle_alpha   90.00
_cell.angle_beta   90.00
_cell.angle_gamma   90.00
#
_symmetry.space_group_name_H-M   'P 1'
#
loop_
_entity.id
_entity.type
_entity.pdbx_description
1 polymer ?
#
loop_
_entity_poly.entity_id
_entity_poly.type
_entity_poly.pdbx_seq_one_letter_code
_entity_poly.pdbx_strand_id
1 'polypeptide(L)'
;MTPAEYFILDALSLLPTPPEHFLHKDWAILFNTPPKLPPLSPAERRQALAGLQRRGLLALENGCYRLTAQGGRLWEQLFAADWQRFHDCWFTILDEHRQLLEFRCASEHTLAQFLSAHPELAASPPEPLSRWPAAYWKTLHACFLIRQTVPADFSQTCPPAWSHSLAQVLKQANIVN
;
A
#
# COMPACT_ATOMS: atom_id res chain seq x y z
N MET A 1 -8.46 -19.46 0.70
CA MET A 1 -7.04 -19.04 0.76
C MET A 1 -6.52 -19.24 2.17
N THR A 2 -5.24 -19.54 2.35
CA THR A 2 -4.62 -19.69 3.68
C THR A 2 -4.21 -18.31 4.24
N PRO A 3 -3.98 -18.15 5.57
CA PRO A 3 -3.50 -16.88 6.12
C PRO A 3 -2.20 -16.39 5.47
N ALA A 4 -1.28 -17.31 5.15
CA ALA A 4 -0.05 -16.98 4.43
C ALA A 4 -0.29 -16.43 3.02
N GLU A 5 -1.33 -16.92 2.32
CA GLU A 5 -1.67 -16.42 0.99
C GLU A 5 -2.24 -15.00 1.05
N TYR A 6 -3.11 -14.70 2.02
CA TYR A 6 -3.59 -13.33 2.25
C TYR A 6 -2.45 -12.38 2.54
N PHE A 7 -1.54 -12.79 3.43
CA PHE A 7 -0.37 -12.01 3.78
C PHE A 7 0.49 -11.71 2.55
N ILE A 8 0.84 -12.73 1.77
CA ILE A 8 1.74 -12.55 0.61
C ILE A 8 1.09 -11.65 -0.45
N LEU A 9 -0.22 -11.77 -0.68
CA LEU A 9 -0.92 -10.84 -1.58
C LEU A 9 -0.83 -9.40 -1.07
N ASP A 10 -1.04 -9.19 0.24
CA ASP A 10 -0.98 -7.85 0.84
C ASP A 10 0.42 -7.25 0.79
N ALA A 11 1.43 -8.03 1.16
CA ALA A 11 2.83 -7.62 1.14
C ALA A 11 3.31 -7.23 -0.26
N LEU A 12 2.78 -7.88 -1.29
CA LEU A 12 3.12 -7.61 -2.70
C LEU A 12 2.22 -6.55 -3.35
N SER A 13 1.21 -6.02 -2.65
CA SER A 13 0.23 -5.09 -3.23
C SER A 13 0.87 -3.80 -3.72
N LEU A 14 1.88 -3.28 -3.02
CA LEU A 14 2.56 -2.04 -3.37
C LEU A 14 3.98 -2.24 -3.90
N LEU A 15 4.67 -3.30 -3.46
CA LEU A 15 6.11 -3.48 -3.75
C LEU A 15 6.47 -4.92 -4.20
N PRO A 16 7.15 -5.09 -5.34
CA PRO A 16 7.80 -6.35 -5.70
C PRO A 16 8.79 -6.77 -4.63
N THR A 17 8.81 -8.05 -4.26
CA THR A 17 9.66 -8.50 -3.14
C THR A 17 10.47 -9.74 -3.50
N PRO A 18 11.77 -9.78 -3.19
CA PRO A 18 12.60 -10.96 -3.40
C PRO A 18 12.13 -12.19 -2.59
N PRO A 19 12.27 -13.42 -3.13
CA PRO A 19 11.91 -14.66 -2.42
C PRO A 19 12.53 -14.80 -1.03
N GLU A 20 13.78 -14.38 -0.85
CA GLU A 20 14.54 -14.48 0.39
C GLU A 20 13.88 -13.70 1.54
N HIS A 21 13.21 -12.59 1.27
CA HIS A 21 12.53 -11.81 2.31
C HIS A 21 11.34 -12.58 2.89
N PHE A 22 10.58 -13.30 2.06
CA PHE A 22 9.46 -14.12 2.52
C PHE A 22 9.90 -15.33 3.33
N LEU A 23 11.11 -15.83 3.10
CA LEU A 23 11.65 -17.00 3.80
C LEU A 23 12.59 -16.63 4.95
N HIS A 24 12.86 -15.34 5.13
CA HIS A 24 13.72 -14.85 6.21
C HIS A 24 13.13 -15.20 7.59
N LYS A 25 14.01 -15.38 8.58
CA LYS A 25 13.60 -15.64 9.97
C LYS A 25 12.85 -14.43 10.57
N ASP A 26 13.29 -13.23 10.23
CA ASP A 26 12.75 -11.95 10.71
C ASP A 26 11.69 -11.36 9.77
N TRP A 27 11.02 -12.21 8.97
CA TRP A 27 10.07 -11.74 7.96
C TRP A 27 8.97 -10.84 8.56
N ALA A 28 8.50 -11.16 9.78
CA ALA A 28 7.47 -10.38 10.44
C ALA A 28 7.90 -8.93 10.68
N ILE A 29 9.20 -8.71 10.91
CA ILE A 29 9.79 -7.37 11.05
C ILE A 29 9.89 -6.71 9.68
N LEU A 30 10.41 -7.45 8.67
CA LEU A 30 10.60 -6.93 7.31
C LEU A 30 9.30 -6.41 6.68
N PHE A 31 8.17 -7.01 7.02
CA PHE A 31 6.86 -6.65 6.48
C PHE A 31 5.94 -5.96 7.49
N ASN A 32 6.46 -5.58 8.67
CA ASN A 32 5.68 -4.97 9.74
C ASN A 32 4.38 -5.73 10.06
N THR A 33 4.47 -7.06 10.10
CA THR A 33 3.35 -7.98 10.30
C THR A 33 2.71 -7.71 11.68
N PRO A 34 1.41 -7.39 11.75
CA PRO A 34 0.73 -7.18 13.03
C PRO A 34 0.91 -8.38 13.98
N PRO A 35 1.20 -8.15 15.28
CA PRO A 35 1.46 -9.24 16.24
C PRO A 35 0.23 -10.12 16.51
N LYS A 36 -0.96 -9.66 16.09
CA LYS A 36 -2.23 -10.39 16.20
C LYS A 36 -2.39 -11.47 15.14
N LEU A 37 -1.47 -11.55 14.17
CA LEU A 37 -1.52 -12.56 13.12
C LEU A 37 -0.93 -13.88 13.61
N PRO A 38 -1.52 -15.02 13.22
CA PRO A 38 -0.96 -16.32 13.56
C PRO A 38 0.46 -16.41 13.00
N PRO A 39 1.43 -16.92 13.78
CA PRO A 39 2.79 -17.09 13.30
C PRO A 39 2.80 -18.07 12.14
N LEU A 40 3.47 -17.69 11.04
CA LEU A 40 3.56 -18.52 9.85
C LEU A 40 4.94 -19.16 9.75
N SER A 41 4.96 -20.49 9.71
CA SER A 41 6.19 -21.25 9.53
C SER A 41 6.82 -20.99 8.16
N PRO A 42 8.14 -21.20 8.00
CA PRO A 42 8.78 -21.14 6.68
C PRO A 42 8.14 -22.08 5.65
N ALA A 43 7.64 -23.25 6.09
CA ALA A 43 6.99 -24.23 5.22
C ALA A 43 5.66 -23.72 4.67
N GLU A 44 4.81 -23.13 5.52
CA GLU A 44 3.53 -22.53 5.11
C GLU A 44 3.73 -21.37 4.13
N ARG A 45 4.72 -20.51 4.40
CA ARG A 45 5.08 -19.39 3.51
C ARG A 45 5.52 -19.90 2.13
N ARG A 46 6.37 -20.92 2.10
CA ARG A 46 6.83 -21.55 0.84
C ARG A 46 5.67 -22.19 0.07
N GLN A 47 4.79 -22.91 0.76
CA GLN A 47 3.62 -23.53 0.16
C GLN A 47 2.66 -22.48 -0.40
N ALA A 48 2.44 -21.37 0.31
CA ALA A 48 1.61 -20.27 -0.13
C ALA A 48 2.17 -19.57 -1.39
N LEU A 49 3.48 -19.26 -1.42
CA LEU A 49 4.16 -18.72 -2.61
C LEU A 49 3.95 -19.64 -3.82
N ALA A 50 4.27 -20.93 -3.67
CA ALA A 50 4.11 -21.91 -4.74
C ALA A 50 2.65 -22.06 -5.19
N GLY A 51 1.70 -22.04 -4.26
CA GLY A 51 0.27 -22.13 -4.56
C GLY A 51 -0.27 -20.90 -5.30
N LEU A 52 0.13 -19.69 -4.89
CA LEU A 52 -0.25 -18.45 -5.57
C LEU A 52 0.36 -18.37 -6.98
N GLN A 53 1.64 -18.73 -7.14
CA GLN A 53 2.29 -18.79 -8.44
C GLN A 53 1.64 -19.82 -9.37
N ARG A 54 1.32 -21.03 -8.87
CA ARG A 54 0.64 -22.07 -9.66
C ARG A 54 -0.74 -21.62 -10.17
N ARG A 55 -1.44 -20.77 -9.41
CA ARG A 55 -2.72 -20.17 -9.81
C ARG A 55 -2.57 -18.95 -10.73
N GLY A 56 -1.36 -18.58 -11.12
CA GLY A 56 -1.10 -17.41 -11.97
C GLY A 56 -1.30 -16.08 -11.26
N LEU A 57 -1.36 -16.06 -9.93
CA LEU A 57 -1.56 -14.84 -9.14
C LEU A 57 -0.25 -14.09 -8.90
N LEU A 58 0.87 -14.82 -8.89
CA LEU A 58 2.22 -14.27 -8.79
C LEU A 58 3.05 -14.63 -10.02
N ALA A 59 3.95 -13.75 -10.39
CA ALA A 59 5.06 -14.00 -11.31
C ALA A 59 6.39 -13.74 -10.60
N LEU A 60 7.43 -14.49 -10.98
CA LEU A 60 8.81 -14.21 -10.58
C LEU A 60 9.49 -13.50 -11.76
N GLU A 61 9.73 -12.20 -11.63
CA GLU A 61 10.31 -11.35 -12.66
C GLU A 61 11.47 -10.57 -12.06
N ASN A 62 12.62 -10.53 -12.74
CA ASN A 62 13.81 -9.82 -12.28
C ASN A 62 14.21 -10.18 -10.83
N GLY A 63 14.08 -11.46 -10.47
CA GLY A 63 14.39 -11.96 -9.13
C GLY A 63 13.38 -11.59 -8.03
N CYS A 64 12.27 -10.93 -8.36
CA CYS A 64 11.25 -10.52 -7.39
C CYS A 64 9.90 -11.18 -7.68
N TYR A 65 9.19 -11.57 -6.62
CA TYR A 65 7.77 -11.89 -6.74
C TYR A 65 6.96 -10.61 -6.97
N ARG A 66 6.00 -10.71 -7.88
CA ARG A 66 5.10 -9.63 -8.30
C ARG A 66 3.69 -10.19 -8.45
N LEU A 67 2.69 -9.41 -8.08
CA LEU A 67 1.30 -9.67 -8.44
C LEU A 67 1.20 -9.59 -9.97
N THR A 68 0.56 -10.59 -10.57
CA THR A 68 0.07 -10.46 -11.94
C THR A 68 -1.14 -9.54 -11.96
N ALA A 69 -1.62 -9.18 -13.16
CA ALA A 69 -2.90 -8.44 -13.27
C ALA A 69 -4.07 -9.21 -12.61
N GLN A 70 -4.03 -10.54 -12.61
CA GLN A 70 -5.02 -11.38 -11.92
C GLN A 70 -4.83 -11.35 -10.40
N GLY A 71 -3.58 -11.42 -9.92
CA GLY A 71 -3.25 -11.29 -8.50
C GLY A 71 -3.67 -9.94 -7.93
N GLY A 72 -3.41 -8.86 -8.67
CA GLY A 72 -3.85 -7.50 -8.33
C GLY A 72 -5.36 -7.38 -8.19
N ARG A 73 -6.13 -7.87 -9.17
CA ARG A 73 -7.61 -7.88 -9.10
C ARG A 73 -8.14 -8.69 -7.92
N LEU A 74 -7.53 -9.84 -7.62
CA LEU A 74 -7.91 -10.63 -6.46
C LEU A 74 -7.63 -9.86 -5.17
N TRP A 75 -6.47 -9.22 -5.05
CA TRP A 75 -6.15 -8.37 -3.90
C TRP A 75 -7.17 -7.23 -3.76
N GLU A 76 -7.53 -6.53 -4.83
CA GLU A 76 -8.55 -5.46 -4.79
C GLU A 76 -9.88 -5.95 -4.21
N GLN A 77 -10.33 -7.14 -4.63
CA GLN A 77 -11.57 -7.75 -4.17
C GLN A 77 -11.50 -8.14 -2.69
N LEU A 78 -10.41 -8.79 -2.26
CA LEU A 78 -10.27 -9.28 -0.89
C LEU A 78 -10.08 -8.14 0.11
N PHE A 79 -9.35 -7.09 -0.27
CA PHE A 79 -9.01 -5.96 0.58
C PHE A 79 -9.99 -4.79 0.41
N ALA A 80 -11.03 -4.95 -0.41
CA ALA A 80 -12.02 -3.91 -0.72
C ALA A 80 -11.35 -2.57 -1.06
N ALA A 81 -10.37 -2.62 -1.98
CA ALA A 81 -9.58 -1.44 -2.34
C ALA A 81 -10.45 -0.36 -2.98
N ASP A 82 -10.56 0.78 -2.31
CA ASP A 82 -11.21 1.99 -2.78
C ASP A 82 -10.16 2.93 -3.37
N TRP A 83 -9.89 2.75 -4.66
CA TRP A 83 -8.93 3.59 -5.38
C TRP A 83 -9.33 5.07 -5.45
N GLN A 84 -10.59 5.44 -5.20
CA GLN A 84 -10.99 6.86 -5.11
C GLN A 84 -10.46 7.51 -3.83
N ARG A 85 -10.23 6.71 -2.78
CA ARG A 85 -9.62 7.15 -1.51
C ARG A 85 -8.11 7.01 -1.48
N PHE A 86 -7.52 6.39 -2.51
CA PHE A 86 -6.08 6.20 -2.57
C PHE A 86 -5.36 7.54 -2.52
N HIS A 87 -4.41 7.62 -1.60
CA HIS A 87 -3.52 8.75 -1.44
C HIS A 87 -2.15 8.23 -1.01
N ASP A 88 -1.14 9.02 -1.31
CA ASP A 88 0.24 8.78 -0.91
C ASP A 88 0.84 10.12 -0.47
N CYS A 89 1.66 10.07 0.56
CA CYS A 89 2.21 11.27 1.16
C CYS A 89 3.59 10.98 1.71
N TRP A 90 4.55 11.81 1.33
CA TRP A 90 5.90 11.71 1.86
C TRP A 90 6.53 13.09 2.01
N PHE A 91 7.55 13.11 2.85
CA PHE A 91 8.32 14.30 3.17
C PHE A 91 9.76 14.10 2.75
N THR A 92 10.34 15.10 2.10
CA THR A 92 11.78 15.17 1.83
C THR A 92 12.37 16.27 2.69
N ILE A 93 13.29 15.91 3.61
CA ILE A 93 13.97 16.90 4.45
C ILE A 93 14.81 17.82 3.54
N LEU A 94 14.59 19.12 3.66
CA LEU A 94 15.37 20.13 2.94
C LEU A 94 16.48 20.68 3.84
N ASP A 95 16.15 20.99 5.10
CA ASP A 95 17.07 21.44 6.15
C ASP A 95 16.46 21.19 7.55
N GLU A 96 17.09 21.73 8.60
CA GLU A 96 16.66 21.58 10.01
C GLU A 96 15.31 22.22 10.34
N HIS A 97 14.79 23.10 9.48
CA HIS A 97 13.55 23.84 9.70
C HIS A 97 12.48 23.56 8.66
N ARG A 98 12.84 22.97 7.51
CA ARG A 98 11.97 22.82 6.36
C ARG A 98 12.03 21.43 5.76
N GLN A 99 10.87 21.01 5.28
CA GLN A 99 10.71 19.80 4.49
C GLN A 99 9.79 20.06 3.30
N LEU A 100 9.98 19.30 2.23
CA LEU A 100 9.09 19.29 1.09
C LEU A 100 8.03 18.22 1.32
N LEU A 101 6.77 18.66 1.43
CA LEU A 101 5.59 17.80 1.36
C LEU A 101 5.28 17.49 -0.10
N GLU A 102 5.10 16.21 -0.41
CA GLU A 102 4.44 15.76 -1.63
C GLU A 102 3.23 14.88 -1.27
N PHE A 103 2.03 15.40 -1.54
CA PHE A 103 0.77 14.67 -1.35
C PHE A 103 0.14 14.38 -2.69
N ARG A 104 -0.14 13.10 -2.97
CA ARG A 104 -0.87 12.65 -4.16
C ARG A 104 -2.17 12.00 -3.76
N CYS A 105 -3.25 12.26 -4.49
CA CYS A 105 -4.52 11.58 -4.27
C CYS A 105 -5.30 11.37 -5.56
N ALA A 106 -6.19 10.38 -5.52
CA ALA A 106 -6.92 9.92 -6.69
C ALA A 106 -8.23 10.67 -6.99
N SER A 107 -8.76 11.47 -6.05
CA SER A 107 -10.07 12.11 -6.21
C SER A 107 -10.14 13.49 -5.58
N GLU A 108 -11.05 14.30 -6.11
CA GLU A 108 -11.38 15.63 -5.55
C GLU A 108 -11.89 15.53 -4.11
N HIS A 109 -12.59 14.44 -3.77
CA HIS A 109 -13.09 14.21 -2.42
C HIS A 109 -11.93 14.05 -1.42
N THR A 110 -10.96 13.20 -1.73
CA THR A 110 -9.77 12.99 -0.89
C THR A 110 -8.93 14.26 -0.80
N LEU A 111 -8.79 14.99 -1.91
CA LEU A 111 -8.12 16.28 -1.96
C LEU A 111 -8.79 17.30 -1.03
N ALA A 112 -10.11 17.44 -1.11
CA ALA A 112 -10.88 18.36 -0.29
C ALA A 112 -10.78 18.01 1.21
N GLN A 113 -10.80 16.73 1.56
CA GLN A 113 -10.59 16.27 2.94
C GLN A 113 -9.20 16.67 3.45
N PHE A 114 -8.15 16.44 2.65
CA PHE A 114 -6.79 16.80 3.01
C PHE A 114 -6.61 18.32 3.20
N LEU A 115 -7.10 19.13 2.25
CA LEU A 115 -7.04 20.59 2.34
C LEU A 115 -7.89 21.15 3.49
N SER A 116 -9.01 20.52 3.82
CA SER A 116 -9.82 20.91 4.98
C SER A 116 -9.09 20.67 6.30
N ALA A 117 -8.21 19.67 6.37
CA ALA A 117 -7.40 19.40 7.54
C ALA A 117 -6.14 20.29 7.61
N HIS A 118 -5.69 20.80 6.46
CA HIS A 118 -4.47 21.58 6.29
C HIS A 118 -4.72 22.87 5.48
N PRO A 119 -5.50 23.82 6.01
CA PRO A 119 -5.89 25.03 5.29
C PRO A 119 -4.70 25.90 4.84
N GLU A 120 -3.57 25.82 5.54
CA GLU A 120 -2.30 26.47 5.17
C GLU A 120 -1.75 26.02 3.81
N LEU A 121 -2.16 24.84 3.32
CA LEU A 121 -1.76 24.32 2.02
C LEU A 121 -2.67 24.80 0.89
N ALA A 122 -3.84 25.35 1.19
CA ALA A 122 -4.82 25.79 0.19
C ALA A 122 -4.34 27.01 -0.64
N ALA A 123 -3.26 27.67 -0.20
CA ALA A 123 -2.65 28.77 -0.94
C ALA A 123 -2.01 28.31 -2.27
N SER A 124 -1.64 27.03 -2.39
CA SER A 124 -1.05 26.46 -3.59
C SER A 124 -2.10 25.61 -4.32
N PRO A 125 -2.46 25.93 -5.57
CA PRO A 125 -3.42 25.13 -6.31
C PRO A 125 -2.83 23.72 -6.57
N PRO A 126 -3.64 22.65 -6.42
CA PRO A 126 -3.20 21.30 -6.71
C PRO A 126 -2.93 21.14 -8.20
N GLU A 127 -1.82 20.47 -8.52
CA GLU A 127 -1.43 20.12 -9.88
C GLU A 127 -2.22 18.87 -10.35
N PRO A 128 -2.92 18.92 -11.50
CA PRO A 128 -3.56 17.73 -12.06
C PRO A 128 -2.51 16.79 -12.67
N LEU A 129 -2.68 15.49 -12.41
CA LEU A 129 -1.87 14.41 -12.98
C LEU A 129 -2.73 13.50 -13.85
N SER A 130 -2.34 13.35 -15.12
CA SER A 130 -3.02 12.49 -16.10
C SER A 130 -2.67 11.00 -15.97
N ARG A 131 -1.58 10.69 -15.25
CA ARG A 131 -1.15 9.31 -15.02
C ARG A 131 -0.33 9.21 -13.74
N TRP A 132 -0.80 8.42 -12.80
CA TRP A 132 -0.08 8.11 -11.56
C TRP A 132 0.06 6.60 -11.37
N PRO A 133 1.28 6.04 -11.36
CA PRO A 133 1.52 4.65 -10.95
C PRO A 133 1.33 4.51 -9.43
N ALA A 134 0.10 4.25 -9.00
CA ALA A 134 -0.26 4.01 -7.60
C ALA A 134 0.42 2.74 -7.04
N ALA A 135 0.59 1.72 -7.88
CA ALA A 135 1.41 0.55 -7.62
C ALA A 135 2.09 0.11 -8.92
N TYR A 136 3.08 -0.78 -8.85
CA TYR A 136 3.77 -1.26 -10.05
C TYR A 136 2.86 -1.96 -11.07
N TRP A 137 1.67 -2.40 -10.64
CA TRP A 137 0.65 -3.06 -11.47
C TRP A 137 -0.64 -2.22 -11.62
N LYS A 138 -0.75 -1.06 -10.96
CA LYS A 138 -1.95 -0.21 -10.97
C LYS A 138 -1.59 1.23 -11.35
N THR A 139 -2.24 1.72 -12.39
CA THR A 139 -2.18 3.12 -12.82
C THR A 139 -3.54 3.78 -12.62
N LEU A 140 -3.54 4.99 -12.08
CA LEU A 140 -4.70 5.87 -11.98
C LEU A 140 -4.57 6.99 -13.04
N HIS A 141 -5.70 7.38 -13.63
CA HIS A 141 -5.73 8.24 -14.84
C HIS A 141 -6.15 9.69 -14.59
N ALA A 142 -6.58 10.01 -13.38
CA ALA A 142 -6.92 11.37 -12.96
C ALA A 142 -6.58 11.49 -11.48
N CYS A 143 -5.58 12.30 -11.16
CA CYS A 143 -5.08 12.45 -9.79
C CYS A 143 -4.67 13.89 -9.54
N PHE A 144 -4.42 14.23 -8.29
CA PHE A 144 -3.99 15.54 -7.85
C PHE A 144 -2.67 15.42 -7.10
N LEU A 145 -1.80 16.42 -7.26
CA LEU A 145 -0.54 16.56 -6.54
C LEU A 145 -0.52 17.91 -5.83
N ILE A 146 -0.22 17.90 -4.55
CA ILE A 146 0.21 19.09 -3.81
C ILE A 146 1.70 18.90 -3.53
N ARG A 147 2.50 19.89 -3.93
CA ARG A 147 3.92 19.96 -3.61
C ARG A 147 4.20 21.30 -2.95
N GLN A 148 4.61 21.29 -1.68
CA GLN A 148 4.82 22.52 -0.93
C GLN A 148 5.91 22.37 0.13
N THR A 149 6.68 23.43 0.33
CA THR A 149 7.61 23.50 1.47
C THR A 149 6.81 23.82 2.73
N VAL A 150 6.97 22.97 3.74
CA VAL A 150 6.31 23.07 5.05
C VAL A 150 7.35 23.07 6.18
N PRO A 151 7.00 23.52 7.39
CA PRO A 151 7.87 23.39 8.57
C PRO A 151 8.29 21.95 8.83
N ALA A 152 9.48 21.74 9.40
CA ALA A 152 10.02 20.41 9.71
C ALA A 152 9.18 19.63 10.73
N ASP A 153 8.41 20.31 11.56
CA ASP A 153 7.47 19.74 12.54
C ASP A 153 6.04 19.55 11.99
N PHE A 154 5.82 19.86 10.70
CA PHE A 154 4.54 19.63 10.05
C PHE A 154 4.18 18.14 10.12
N SER A 155 3.01 17.87 10.71
CA SER A 155 2.44 16.52 10.83
C SER A 155 1.21 16.42 9.97
N GLN A 156 1.10 15.33 9.21
CA GLN A 156 -0.09 15.04 8.43
C GLN A 156 -1.19 14.45 9.29
N THR A 157 -2.43 14.84 9.00
CA THR A 157 -3.61 14.06 9.34
C THR A 157 -3.96 13.20 8.13
N CYS A 158 -3.72 11.89 8.23
CA CYS A 158 -3.98 11.00 7.11
C CYS A 158 -5.50 10.94 6.79
N PRO A 159 -5.89 11.07 5.52
CA PRO A 159 -7.23 10.68 5.09
C PRO A 159 -7.55 9.23 5.48
N PRO A 160 -8.83 8.83 5.48
CA PRO A 160 -9.23 7.47 5.80
C PRO A 160 -8.50 6.41 4.98
N ALA A 161 -8.31 5.22 5.56
CA ALA A 161 -7.72 4.09 4.85
C ALA A 161 -8.48 3.78 3.55
N TRP A 162 -7.73 3.51 2.49
CA TRP A 162 -8.24 3.24 1.14
C TRP A 162 -8.40 1.73 0.86
N SER A 163 -7.99 0.88 1.79
CA SER A 163 -8.22 -0.57 1.76
C SER A 163 -8.44 -1.07 3.18
N HIS A 164 -9.07 -2.24 3.31
CA HIS A 164 -9.08 -2.96 4.57
C HIS A 164 -7.66 -3.38 4.96
N SER A 165 -7.38 -3.37 6.25
CA SER A 165 -6.15 -3.97 6.77
C SER A 165 -6.19 -5.49 6.68
N LEU A 166 -5.03 -6.15 6.59
CA LEU A 166 -4.93 -7.60 6.63
C LEU A 166 -5.68 -8.22 7.83
N ALA A 167 -5.62 -7.58 9.01
CA ALA A 167 -6.33 -8.04 10.20
C ALA A 167 -7.86 -8.04 9.99
N GLN A 168 -8.41 -7.00 9.35
CA GLN A 168 -9.84 -6.95 9.02
C GLN A 168 -10.22 -8.03 8.02
N VAL A 169 -9.41 -8.23 6.97
CA VAL A 169 -9.65 -9.25 5.94
C VAL A 169 -9.65 -10.66 6.53
N LEU A 170 -8.66 -10.98 7.38
CA LEU A 170 -8.59 -12.30 8.01
C LEU A 170 -9.75 -12.53 8.99
N LYS A 171 -10.22 -11.49 9.68
CA LYS A 171 -11.40 -11.57 10.53
C LYS A 171 -12.66 -11.86 9.71
N GLN A 172 -12.86 -11.16 8.60
CA GLN A 172 -13.97 -11.39 7.67
C GLN A 172 -13.92 -12.80 7.04
N ALA A 173 -12.72 -13.34 6.85
CA ALA A 173 -12.51 -14.70 6.36
C ALA A 173 -12.67 -15.79 7.45
N ASN A 174 -13.04 -15.43 8.69
CA ASN A 174 -13.13 -16.32 9.86
C ASN A 174 -11.81 -17.07 10.17
N ILE A 175 -10.66 -16.42 9.91
CA ILE A 175 -9.33 -16.99 10.15
C ILE A 175 -8.79 -16.57 11.52
N VAL A 176 -9.14 -15.36 11.98
CA VAL A 176 -8.77 -14.82 13.29
C VAL A 176 -10.02 -14.25 13.97
N ASN A 177 -10.08 -14.32 15.30
CA ASN A 177 -11.18 -13.78 16.11
C ASN A 177 -10.95 -12.31 16.52
#